data_AF-A0A7C5H6J9-F1
#
_entry.id   AF-A0A7C5H6J9-F1
#
_cell.length_a   1.000
_cell.length_b   1.000
_cell.length_c   1.000
_cell.angle_alpha   90.00
_cell.angle_beta   90.00
_cell.angle_gamma   90.00
#
_symmetry.space_group_name_H-M   'P 1'
#
loop_
_entity.id
_entity.type
_entity.pdbx_description
1 polymer ?
#
loop_
_entity_poly.entity_id
_entity_poly.type
_entity_poly.pdbx_seq_one_letter_code
_entity_poly.pdbx_strand_id
1 'polypeptide(L)'
;MKIDLKSLTQKYDTPLYLYDFDEMTTRYEELKEAFEGHKSLISYAVKANSNLAVIRHLAQMGAGADCVSIGEVKRALTAGVERYKIIFSGVGKRDEEIEEALKRDILMLNLESEAEMKRVELVAKELG
;
A
#
# COMPACT_ATOMS: atom_id res chain seq x y z
N MET A 1 -9.53 20.38 -13.33
CA MET A 1 -11.00 20.60 -13.44
C MET A 1 -11.44 21.69 -12.46
N LYS A 2 -12.43 22.55 -12.76
CA LYS A 2 -12.95 23.53 -11.78
C LYS A 2 -14.10 22.89 -11.00
N ILE A 3 -13.82 22.39 -9.80
CA ILE A 3 -14.82 21.75 -8.92
C ILE A 3 -15.53 22.84 -8.10
N ASP A 4 -16.87 22.84 -8.06
CA ASP A 4 -17.64 23.72 -7.19
C ASP A 4 -17.72 23.13 -5.76
N LEU A 5 -16.84 23.61 -4.89
CA LEU A 5 -16.78 23.18 -3.49
C LEU A 5 -18.08 23.43 -2.72
N LYS A 6 -18.83 24.49 -3.04
CA LYS A 6 -20.08 24.83 -2.35
C LYS A 6 -21.17 23.80 -2.63
N SER A 7 -21.26 23.34 -3.88
CA SER A 7 -22.21 22.29 -4.26
C SER A 7 -21.92 20.97 -3.52
N LEU A 8 -20.64 20.65 -3.29
CA LEU A 8 -20.22 19.44 -2.60
C LEU A 8 -20.53 19.50 -1.11
N THR A 9 -20.26 20.62 -0.44
CA THR A 9 -20.58 20.76 0.99
C THR A 9 -22.09 20.77 1.25
N GLN A 10 -22.90 21.28 0.32
CA GLN A 10 -24.36 21.18 0.41
C GLN A 10 -24.86 19.74 0.22
N LYS A 11 -24.18 18.94 -0.63
CA LYS A 11 -24.58 17.56 -0.93
C LYS A 11 -24.11 16.55 0.12
N TYR A 12 -22.91 16.72 0.68
CA TYR A 12 -22.25 15.73 1.54
C TYR A 12 -22.05 16.20 3.00
N ASP A 13 -22.48 17.42 3.32
CA ASP A 13 -22.28 18.09 4.63
C ASP A 13 -20.80 18.27 4.99
N THR A 14 -20.52 18.83 6.17
CA THR A 14 -19.18 19.11 6.69
C THR A 14 -18.96 18.53 8.09
N PRO A 15 -17.73 18.12 8.45
CA PRO A 15 -16.49 18.20 7.66
C PRO A 15 -16.41 17.16 6.52
N LEU A 16 -15.83 17.55 5.38
CA LEU A 16 -15.67 16.72 4.19
C LEU A 16 -14.19 16.69 3.75
N TYR A 17 -13.65 15.49 3.54
CA TYR A 17 -12.38 15.29 2.86
C TYR A 17 -12.60 15.14 1.36
N LEU A 18 -11.81 15.88 0.56
CA LEU A 18 -11.77 15.79 -0.89
C LEU A 18 -10.36 15.41 -1.32
N TYR A 19 -10.26 14.41 -2.19
CA TYR A 19 -9.00 13.94 -2.76
C TYR A 19 -9.04 14.19 -4.27
N ASP A 20 -8.00 14.84 -4.78
CA ASP A 20 -7.84 15.09 -6.21
C ASP A 20 -6.99 13.98 -6.84
N PHE A 21 -7.62 13.16 -7.68
CA PHE A 21 -6.93 12.06 -8.35
C PHE A 21 -6.11 12.53 -9.55
N ASP A 22 -6.42 13.68 -10.16
CA ASP A 22 -5.60 14.25 -11.23
C ASP A 22 -4.24 14.71 -10.65
N GLU A 23 -4.27 15.31 -9.47
CA GLU A 23 -3.06 15.70 -8.73
C GLU A 23 -2.25 14.47 -8.29
N MET A 24 -2.89 13.43 -7.75
CA MET A 24 -2.20 12.17 -7.40
C MET A 24 -1.54 11.51 -8.62
N THR A 25 -2.23 11.55 -9.77
CA THR A 25 -1.73 11.04 -11.05
C THR A 25 -0.45 11.80 -11.44
N THR A 26 -0.52 13.13 -11.44
CA THR A 26 0.61 14.00 -11.81
C THR A 26 1.83 13.72 -10.93
N ARG A 27 1.65 13.64 -9.60
CA ARG A 27 2.74 13.37 -8.66
C ARG A 27 3.33 11.97 -8.83
N TYR A 28 2.51 10.96 -9.11
CA TYR A 28 2.99 9.60 -9.36
C TYR A 28 3.77 9.51 -10.67
N GLU A 29 3.29 10.13 -11.75
CA GLU A 29 3.94 10.15 -13.05
C GLU A 29 5.30 10.87 -12.98
N GLU A 30 5.36 12.03 -12.36
CA GLU A 30 6.63 12.76 -12.14
C GLU A 30 7.66 11.89 -11.40
N LEU A 31 7.25 11.17 -10.36
CA LEU A 31 8.14 10.27 -9.64
C LEU A 31 8.58 9.10 -10.54
N LYS A 32 7.66 8.53 -11.32
CA LYS A 32 7.95 7.41 -12.23
C LYS A 32 8.91 7.81 -13.34
N GLU A 33 8.74 8.99 -13.93
CA GLU A 33 9.61 9.56 -14.96
C GLU A 33 11.02 9.85 -14.41
N ALA A 34 11.14 10.28 -13.15
CA ALA A 34 12.44 10.50 -12.53
C ALA A 34 13.31 9.22 -12.41
N PHE A 35 12.70 8.03 -12.49
CA PHE A 35 13.38 6.74 -12.54
C PHE A 35 13.35 6.08 -13.94
N GLU A 36 13.04 6.83 -14.99
CA GLU A 36 13.03 6.32 -16.36
C GLU A 36 14.41 5.72 -16.74
N GLY A 37 14.39 4.63 -17.50
CA GLY A 37 15.60 3.87 -17.86
C GLY A 37 16.08 2.88 -16.80
N HIS A 38 15.44 2.84 -15.62
CA HIS A 38 15.74 1.88 -14.57
C HIS A 38 14.52 1.02 -14.23
N LYS A 39 14.76 -0.27 -13.94
CA LYS A 39 13.71 -1.15 -13.41
C LYS A 39 13.40 -0.72 -11.97
N SER A 40 12.27 -0.04 -11.78
CA SER A 40 11.80 0.46 -10.49
C SER A 40 10.39 -0.04 -10.17
N LEU A 41 10.09 -0.16 -8.88
CA LEU A 41 8.75 -0.36 -8.35
C LEU A 41 8.48 0.76 -7.35
N ILE A 42 7.54 1.64 -7.68
CA ILE A 42 7.05 2.65 -6.74
C ILE A 42 5.97 2.01 -5.88
N SER A 43 6.24 1.85 -4.59
CA SER A 43 5.31 1.31 -3.61
C SER A 43 4.71 2.43 -2.77
N TYR A 44 3.39 2.63 -2.86
CA TYR A 44 2.69 3.64 -2.08
C TYR A 44 2.63 3.24 -0.60
N ALA A 45 3.09 4.12 0.30
CA ALA A 45 2.99 3.91 1.74
C ALA A 45 1.53 4.06 2.19
N VAL A 46 0.84 2.92 2.38
CA VAL A 46 -0.62 2.86 2.61
C VAL A 46 -1.05 3.64 3.84
N LYS A 47 -0.19 3.70 4.86
CA LYS A 47 -0.40 4.47 6.10
C LYS A 47 -0.66 5.96 5.89
N ALA A 48 -0.25 6.54 4.76
CA ALA A 48 -0.48 7.96 4.44
C ALA A 48 -1.97 8.26 4.19
N ASN A 49 -2.66 7.37 3.46
CA ASN A 49 -4.10 7.40 3.26
C ASN A 49 -4.59 6.02 2.81
N SER A 50 -5.19 5.27 3.73
CA SER A 50 -5.62 3.89 3.50
C SER A 50 -7.04 3.77 2.91
N ASN A 51 -7.56 4.85 2.34
CA ASN A 51 -8.82 4.84 1.59
C ASN A 51 -8.69 3.92 0.36
N LEU A 52 -9.62 2.98 0.20
CA LEU A 52 -9.56 1.98 -0.87
C LEU A 52 -9.58 2.58 -2.28
N ALA A 53 -10.25 3.73 -2.48
CA ALA A 53 -10.28 4.39 -3.77
C ALA A 53 -8.92 5.01 -4.11
N VAL A 54 -8.21 5.59 -3.13
CA VAL A 54 -6.84 6.12 -3.32
C VAL A 54 -5.87 5.01 -3.66
N ILE A 55 -5.89 3.91 -2.90
CA ILE A 55 -5.02 2.76 -3.16
C ILE A 55 -5.31 2.18 -4.54
N ARG A 56 -6.60 2.02 -4.89
CA ARG A 56 -7.02 1.48 -6.20
C ARG A 56 -6.56 2.37 -7.35
N HIS A 57 -6.67 3.69 -7.22
CA HIS A 57 -6.23 4.65 -8.24
C HIS A 57 -4.75 4.46 -8.54
N LEU A 58 -3.89 4.45 -7.51
CA LEU A 58 -2.44 4.23 -7.67
C LEU A 58 -2.12 2.82 -8.17
N ALA A 59 -2.85 1.79 -7.74
CA ALA A 59 -2.69 0.42 -8.23
C ALA A 59 -2.94 0.32 -9.75
N GLN A 60 -3.98 1.01 -10.26
CA GLN A 60 -4.29 1.06 -11.69
C GLN A 60 -3.17 1.72 -12.51
N MET A 61 -2.42 2.64 -11.92
CA MET A 61 -1.23 3.26 -12.53
C MET A 61 0.02 2.35 -12.47
N GLY A 62 -0.08 1.22 -11.78
CA GLY A 62 0.95 0.20 -11.66
C GLY A 62 1.75 0.23 -10.36
N ALA A 63 1.38 1.09 -9.39
CA ALA A 63 2.03 1.17 -8.09
C ALA A 63 1.95 -0.15 -7.30
N GLY A 64 2.98 -0.39 -6.50
CA GLY A 64 2.93 -1.35 -5.39
C GLY A 64 2.34 -0.74 -4.13
N ALA A 65 2.41 -1.48 -3.03
CA ALA A 65 2.00 -1.02 -1.71
C ALA A 65 3.07 -1.33 -0.67
N ASP A 66 3.49 -0.33 0.09
CA ASP A 66 4.26 -0.51 1.32
C ASP A 66 3.28 -0.42 2.51
N CYS A 67 3.14 -1.54 3.19
CA CYS A 67 2.18 -1.76 4.27
C CYS A 67 2.93 -1.91 5.60
N VAL A 68 2.37 -1.42 6.69
CA VAL A 68 2.92 -1.56 8.05
C VAL A 68 2.06 -2.42 8.98
N SER A 69 0.99 -3.02 8.46
CA SER A 69 0.17 -4.01 9.17
C SER A 69 -0.47 -5.01 8.22
N ILE A 70 -0.90 -6.16 8.73
CA ILE A 70 -1.65 -7.13 7.91
C ILE A 70 -2.99 -6.56 7.41
N GLY A 71 -3.57 -5.61 8.16
CA GLY A 71 -4.78 -4.90 7.74
C GLY A 71 -4.55 -4.06 6.49
N GLU A 72 -3.39 -3.42 6.36
CA GLU A 72 -3.01 -2.68 5.16
C GLU A 72 -2.72 -3.60 3.98
N VAL A 73 -2.05 -4.74 4.21
CA VAL A 73 -1.86 -5.77 3.17
C VAL A 73 -3.22 -6.22 2.61
N LYS A 74 -4.19 -6.49 3.49
CA LYS A 74 -5.57 -6.85 3.09
C LYS A 74 -6.24 -5.74 2.29
N ARG A 75 -6.08 -4.47 2.70
CA ARG A 75 -6.62 -3.31 1.97
C ARG A 75 -5.99 -3.17 0.59
N ALA A 76 -4.67 -3.32 0.48
CA ALA A 76 -3.94 -3.26 -0.79
C ALA A 76 -4.42 -4.34 -1.77
N LEU A 77 -4.50 -5.60 -1.31
CA LEU A 77 -5.06 -6.70 -2.11
C LEU A 77 -6.51 -6.42 -2.53
N THR A 78 -7.36 -5.95 -1.61
CA THR A 78 -8.77 -5.61 -1.89
C THR A 78 -8.90 -4.46 -2.89
N ALA A 79 -7.97 -3.50 -2.85
CA ALA A 79 -7.94 -2.36 -3.76
C ALA A 79 -7.42 -2.74 -5.16
N GLY A 80 -6.82 -3.92 -5.33
CA GLY A 80 -6.34 -4.45 -6.61
C GLY A 80 -4.83 -4.33 -6.81
N VAL A 81 -4.05 -4.10 -5.74
CA VAL A 81 -2.58 -4.18 -5.84
C VAL A 81 -2.18 -5.64 -6.03
N GLU A 82 -1.39 -5.89 -7.07
CA GLU A 82 -0.81 -7.21 -7.34
C GLU A 82 0.01 -7.70 -6.14
N ARG A 83 -0.20 -8.94 -5.68
CA ARG A 83 0.47 -9.46 -4.47
C ARG A 83 2.00 -9.37 -4.54
N TYR A 84 2.58 -9.62 -5.71
CA TYR A 84 4.01 -9.52 -6.00
C TYR A 84 4.51 -8.06 -6.12
N LYS A 85 3.70 -7.07 -5.75
CA LYS A 85 4.07 -5.67 -5.56
C LYS A 85 3.79 -5.15 -4.14
N ILE A 86 3.43 -6.03 -3.21
CA ILE A 86 3.13 -5.67 -1.82
C ILE A 86 4.33 -5.97 -0.93
N ILE A 87 4.79 -4.95 -0.22
CA ILE A 87 5.83 -5.03 0.80
C ILE A 87 5.16 -4.86 2.16
N PHE A 88 5.56 -5.68 3.14
CA PHE A 88 5.12 -5.53 4.53
C PHE A 88 6.31 -5.20 5.43
N SER A 89 6.34 -3.95 5.86
CA SER A 89 7.32 -3.31 6.76
C SER A 89 6.79 -3.20 8.20
N GLY A 90 7.59 -2.69 9.14
CA GLY A 90 7.18 -2.38 10.51
C GLY A 90 7.82 -3.28 11.56
N VAL A 91 8.35 -2.69 12.63
CA VAL A 91 9.09 -3.39 13.70
C VAL A 91 8.26 -4.38 14.56
N GLY A 92 6.93 -4.35 14.45
CA GLY A 92 6.01 -4.98 15.40
C GLY A 92 5.17 -6.14 14.86
N LYS A 93 5.59 -6.81 13.78
CA LYS A 93 4.79 -7.88 13.15
C LYS A 93 4.57 -9.04 14.13
N ARG A 94 3.33 -9.46 14.34
CA ARG A 94 2.98 -10.66 15.12
C ARG A 94 3.15 -11.93 14.28
N ASP A 95 3.29 -13.10 14.92
CA ASP A 95 3.55 -14.37 14.22
C ASP A 95 2.39 -14.72 13.28
N GLU A 96 1.15 -14.49 13.73
CA GLU A 96 -0.07 -14.61 12.91
C GLU A 96 -0.06 -13.69 11.66
N GLU A 97 0.54 -12.50 11.77
CA GLU A 97 0.63 -11.54 10.66
C GLU A 97 1.70 -11.97 9.65
N ILE A 98 2.82 -12.52 10.15
CA ILE A 98 3.89 -13.11 9.34
C ILE A 98 3.34 -14.32 8.56
N GLU A 99 2.69 -15.25 9.27
CA GLU A 99 2.09 -16.45 8.68
C GLU A 99 1.09 -16.07 7.57
N GLU A 100 0.22 -15.11 7.84
CA GLU A 100 -0.75 -14.64 6.86
C GLU A 100 -0.08 -13.97 5.66
N ALA A 101 0.97 -13.17 5.86
CA ALA A 101 1.71 -12.56 4.74
C ALA A 101 2.37 -13.62 3.85
N LEU A 102 3.00 -14.64 4.45
CA LEU A 102 3.62 -15.76 3.73
C LEU A 102 2.57 -16.53 2.91
N LYS A 103 1.43 -16.89 3.52
CA LYS A 103 0.32 -17.55 2.82
C LYS A 103 -0.27 -16.73 1.67
N ARG A 104 -0.23 -15.40 1.79
CA ARG A 104 -0.71 -14.47 0.76
C ARG A 104 0.29 -14.26 -0.38
N ASP A 105 1.50 -14.82 -0.28
CA ASP A 105 2.53 -14.76 -1.33
C ASP A 105 2.79 -13.31 -1.80
N ILE A 106 2.96 -12.41 -0.81
CA ILE A 106 3.33 -11.02 -1.06
C ILE A 106 4.80 -10.91 -1.48
N LEU A 107 5.20 -9.80 -2.10
CA LEU A 107 6.55 -9.62 -2.62
C LEU A 107 7.64 -9.82 -1.57
N MET A 108 7.50 -9.19 -0.40
CA MET A 108 8.58 -9.11 0.58
C MET A 108 8.07 -8.75 1.98
N LEU A 109 8.67 -9.40 2.99
CA LEU A 109 8.67 -8.95 4.38
C LEU A 109 9.96 -8.16 4.63
N ASN A 110 9.86 -6.87 4.95
CA ASN A 110 11.00 -6.07 5.38
C ASN A 110 11.28 -6.36 6.85
N LEU A 111 12.38 -7.06 7.13
CA LEU A 111 12.81 -7.41 8.48
C LEU A 111 13.59 -6.25 9.11
N GLU A 112 13.27 -5.90 10.35
CA GLU A 112 13.88 -4.77 11.07
C GLU A 112 14.67 -5.20 12.31
N SER A 113 14.72 -6.50 12.60
CA SER A 113 15.57 -7.06 13.65
C SER A 113 15.94 -8.52 13.41
N GLU A 114 17.04 -8.96 14.02
CA GLU A 114 17.44 -10.39 14.03
C GLU A 114 16.38 -11.27 14.73
N ALA A 115 15.73 -10.74 15.78
CA ALA A 115 14.66 -11.46 16.48
C ALA A 115 13.44 -11.71 15.56
N GLU A 116 13.08 -10.72 14.75
CA GLU A 116 12.03 -10.87 13.74
C GLU A 116 12.44 -11.88 12.66
N MET A 117 13.68 -11.82 12.17
CA MET A 117 14.19 -12.81 11.21
C MET A 117 14.02 -14.25 11.71
N LYS A 118 14.39 -14.53 12.96
CA LYS A 118 14.24 -15.86 13.58
C LYS A 118 12.77 -16.29 13.67
N ARG A 119 11.85 -15.37 13.95
CA ARG A 119 10.40 -15.65 13.98
C ARG A 119 9.87 -15.97 12.58
N VAL A 120 10.27 -15.20 11.56
CA VAL A 120 9.90 -15.49 10.16
C VAL A 120 10.43 -16.84 9.71
N GLU A 121 11.68 -17.18 10.05
CA GLU A 121 12.25 -18.50 9.74
C GLU A 121 11.46 -19.64 10.40
N LEU A 122 11.08 -19.49 11.67
CA LEU A 122 10.28 -20.49 12.39
C LEU A 122 8.91 -20.69 11.73
N VAL A 123 8.17 -19.60 11.51
CA VAL A 123 6.84 -19.65 10.90
C VAL A 123 6.91 -20.23 9.48
N ALA A 124 7.93 -19.86 8.68
CA ALA A 124 8.11 -20.43 7.35
C ALA A 124 8.34 -21.95 7.40
N LYS A 125 9.18 -22.45 8.32
CA LYS A 125 9.39 -23.91 8.50
C LYS A 125 8.11 -24.65 8.87
N GLU A 126 7.24 -24.03 9.65
CA GLU A 126 5.95 -24.62 10.05
C GLU A 126 4.95 -24.69 8.88
N LEU A 127 5.08 -23.82 7.87
CA LEU A 127 4.23 -23.81 6.68
C LEU A 127 4.65 -24.80 5.58
N GLY A 128 5.91 -25.27 5.62
CA GLY A 128 6.50 -26.20 4.63
C GLY A 128 7.22 -25.50 3.48
#